data_AF-A0A660Z2U1-F1
#
_entry.id   AF-A0A660Z2U1-F1
#
_cell.length_a   1.000
_cell.length_b   1.000
_cell.length_c   1.000
_cell.angle_alpha   90.00
_cell.angle_beta   90.00
_cell.angle_gamma   90.00
#
_symmetry.space_group_name_H-M   'P 1'
#
loop_
_entity.id
_entity.type
_entity.pdbx_description
1 polymer ?
#
loop_
_entity_poly.entity_id
_entity_poly.type
_entity_poly.pdbx_seq_one_letter_code
_entity_poly.pdbx_strand_id
1 'polypeptide(L)'
;MNIYIVDAFTKTPFSGNPAGVCILDNKIDDDLMLNIAKEVNLSETSFVLKQGDSFSIRWFTPTTEVPLCGHATLASAHILWEQNFVNKNMPI
;
A
#
# COMPACT_ATOMS: atom_id res chain seq x y z
N MET A 1 -1.63 -8.38 -10.02
CA MET A 1 -0.86 -7.68 -8.96
C MET A 1 -0.08 -6.52 -9.56
N ASN A 2 -0.49 -5.30 -9.19
CA ASN A 2 0.20 -4.06 -9.56
C ASN A 2 0.90 -3.49 -8.31
N ILE A 3 2.11 -2.97 -8.48
CA ILE A 3 2.87 -2.29 -7.43
C ILE A 3 3.02 -0.83 -7.83
N TYR A 4 2.66 0.07 -6.93
CA TYR A 4 2.82 1.52 -7.08
C TYR A 4 3.84 2.02 -6.07
N ILE A 5 4.62 3.03 -6.45
CA ILE A 5 5.49 3.77 -5.52
C ILE A 5 4.85 5.15 -5.35
N VAL A 6 4.59 5.53 -4.10
CA VAL A 6 3.91 6.77 -3.77
C VAL A 6 4.69 7.51 -2.69
N ASP A 7 4.96 8.78 -2.96
CA ASP A 7 5.54 9.69 -2.00
C ASP A 7 4.44 10.34 -1.15
N ALA A 8 4.28 9.88 0.09
CA ALA A 8 3.29 10.42 1.03
C ALA A 8 3.71 11.80 1.57
N PHE A 9 2.71 12.61 1.92
CA PHE A 9 2.87 13.97 2.49
C PHE A 9 3.58 15.00 1.59
N THR A 10 3.54 14.79 0.28
CA THR A 10 4.10 15.73 -0.69
C THR A 10 3.16 15.94 -1.88
N LYS A 11 3.40 17.01 -2.64
CA LYS A 11 2.81 17.24 -3.97
C LYS A 11 3.85 17.17 -5.09
N THR A 12 5.13 17.00 -4.74
CA THR A 12 6.26 16.94 -5.66
C THR A 12 6.93 15.58 -5.56
N PRO A 13 7.27 14.93 -6.69
CA PRO A 13 8.06 13.70 -6.69
C PRO A 13 9.40 13.86 -5.97
N PHE A 14 9.91 12.76 -5.42
CA PHE A 14 11.20 12.69 -4.72
C PHE A 14 11.25 13.54 -3.44
N SER A 15 10.11 13.67 -2.77
CA SER A 15 9.96 14.42 -1.51
C SER A 15 8.98 13.68 -0.61
N GLY A 16 8.89 14.04 0.68
CA GLY A 16 7.98 13.33 1.58
C GLY A 16 8.49 11.95 1.97
N ASN A 17 7.59 10.99 2.16
CA ASN A 17 7.94 9.64 2.61
C ASN A 17 7.47 8.56 1.62
N PRO A 18 8.38 7.86 0.92
CA PRO A 18 8.03 6.87 -0.09
C PRO A 18 7.47 5.57 0.52
N ALA A 19 6.39 5.07 -0.05
CA ALA A 19 5.82 3.76 0.28
C ALA A 19 5.53 2.95 -0.99
N GLY A 20 5.76 1.65 -0.90
CA GLY A 20 5.22 0.69 -1.87
C GLY A 20 3.74 0.42 -1.57
N VAL A 21 2.91 0.32 -2.61
CA VAL A 21 1.50 -0.04 -2.49
C VAL A 21 1.18 -1.17 -3.46
N CYS A 22 0.84 -2.33 -2.93
CA CYS A 22 0.43 -3.51 -3.70
C CYS A 22 -1.08 -3.67 -3.63
N ILE A 23 -1.77 -3.57 -4.78
CA ILE A 23 -3.19 -3.92 -4.87
C ILE A 23 -3.31 -5.39 -5.28
N LEU A 24 -3.96 -6.18 -4.41
CA LEU A 24 -4.08 -7.62 -4.54
C LEU A 24 -5.46 -8.01 -5.09
N ASP A 25 -5.44 -8.90 -6.08
CA ASP A 25 -6.66 -9.51 -6.62
C ASP A 25 -7.17 -10.65 -5.72
N ASN A 26 -6.25 -11.33 -5.02
CA ASN A 26 -6.51 -12.45 -4.14
C ASN A 26 -5.57 -12.42 -2.93
N LYS A 27 -5.91 -13.14 -1.87
CA LYS A 27 -5.01 -13.32 -0.73
C LYS A 27 -3.73 -14.03 -1.18
N ILE A 28 -2.59 -13.51 -0.75
CA ILE A 28 -1.27 -14.13 -0.88
C ILE A 28 -0.73 -14.50 0.51
N ASP A 29 0.26 -15.38 0.56
CA ASP A 29 0.90 -15.76 1.82
C ASP A 29 1.86 -14.69 2.34
N ASP A 30 2.22 -14.82 3.62
CA ASP A 30 3.01 -13.84 4.36
C ASP A 30 4.46 -13.82 3.85
N ASP A 31 4.99 -14.97 3.45
CA ASP A 31 6.35 -15.10 2.91
C ASP A 31 6.48 -14.36 1.56
N LEU A 32 5.47 -14.43 0.70
CA LEU A 32 5.43 -13.68 -0.55
C LEU A 32 5.29 -12.18 -0.30
N MET A 33 4.43 -11.75 0.65
CA MET A 33 4.36 -10.34 1.04
C MET A 33 5.72 -9.82 1.52
N LEU A 34 6.40 -10.57 2.38
CA LEU A 34 7.72 -10.21 2.89
C LEU A 34 8.77 -10.16 1.77
N ASN A 35 8.79 -11.14 0.87
CA ASN A 35 9.71 -11.16 -0.27
C ASN A 35 9.47 -9.98 -1.22
N ILE A 36 8.21 -9.62 -1.48
CA ILE A 36 7.86 -8.44 -2.28
C ILE A 36 8.33 -7.16 -1.58
N ALA A 37 8.06 -7.00 -0.29
CA ALA A 37 8.48 -5.82 0.48
C ALA A 37 10.02 -5.68 0.49
N LYS A 38 10.73 -6.82 0.54
CA LYS A 38 12.19 -6.88 0.44
C LYS A 38 12.70 -6.47 -0.94
N GLU A 39 12.05 -6.91 -2.01
CA GLU A 39 12.40 -6.54 -3.39
C GLU A 39 12.13 -5.06 -3.68
N VAL A 40 11.00 -4.53 -3.19
CA VAL A 40 10.64 -3.10 -3.30
C VAL A 40 11.63 -2.23 -2.53
N ASN A 41 12.11 -2.71 -1.38
CA ASN A 41 13.18 -2.09 -0.58
C ASN A 41 12.92 -0.60 -0.23
N LEU A 42 11.67 -0.26 0.08
CA LEU A 42 11.28 1.01 0.67
C LEU A 42 11.06 0.86 2.17
N SER A 43 10.80 1.98 2.87
CA SER A 43 10.53 1.97 4.32
C SER A 43 9.40 0.99 4.65
N GLU A 44 8.28 1.08 3.94
CA GLU A 44 7.17 0.14 4.03
C GLU A 44 6.53 -0.12 2.67
N THR A 45 6.02 -1.34 2.53
CA THR A 45 5.11 -1.76 1.45
C THR A 45 3.78 -2.15 2.07
N SER A 46 2.70 -1.53 1.62
CA SER A 46 1.35 -1.91 1.98
C SER A 46 0.78 -2.94 1.01
N PHE A 47 0.02 -3.90 1.54
CA PHE A 47 -0.71 -4.90 0.77
C PHE A 47 -2.20 -4.70 1.01
N VAL A 48 -2.91 -4.30 -0.03
CA VAL A 48 -4.33 -3.93 0.03
C VAL A 48 -5.14 -4.98 -0.73
N LEU A 49 -6.10 -5.59 -0.05
CA LEU A 49 -6.98 -6.61 -0.61
C LEU A 49 -8.44 -6.18 -0.41
N LYS A 50 -9.21 -6.18 -1.50
CA LYS A 50 -10.64 -5.87 -1.45
C LYS A 50 -11.42 -6.99 -0.74
N GLN A 51 -12.31 -6.61 0.17
CA GLN A 51 -13.18 -7.50 0.94
C GLN A 51 -14.62 -6.97 0.90
N GLY A 52 -15.37 -7.34 -0.14
CA GLY A 52 -16.71 -6.81 -0.36
C GLY A 52 -16.67 -5.29 -0.59
N ASP A 53 -17.28 -4.54 0.34
CA ASP A 53 -17.36 -3.07 0.30
C ASP A 53 -16.22 -2.37 1.06
N SER A 54 -15.28 -3.11 1.63
CA SER A 54 -14.13 -2.56 2.35
C SER A 54 -12.80 -3.14 1.84
N PHE A 55 -11.70 -2.71 2.44
CA PHE A 55 -10.37 -3.21 2.14
C PHE A 55 -9.65 -3.64 3.41
N SER A 56 -9.01 -4.81 3.36
CA SER A 56 -7.98 -5.15 4.34
C SER A 56 -6.65 -4.59 3.90
N ILE A 57 -5.85 -4.13 4.85
CA ILE A 57 -4.51 -3.62 4.64
C ILE A 57 -3.54 -4.26 5.64
N ARG A 58 -2.34 -4.59 5.16
CA ARG A 58 -1.19 -5.01 5.96
C ARG A 58 0.04 -4.22 5.52
N TRP A 59 1.02 -4.08 6.41
CA TRP A 59 2.24 -3.30 6.14
C TRP A 59 3.47 -4.11 6.48
N PHE A 60 4.43 -4.11 5.56
CA PHE A 60 5.69 -4.80 5.74
C PHE A 60 6.84 -3.82 5.50
N THR A 61 7.81 -3.84 6.39
CA THR A 61 9.16 -3.38 6.05
C THR A 61 9.86 -4.47 5.21
N PRO A 62 11.07 -4.24 4.70
CA PRO A 62 11.86 -5.29 4.03
C PRO A 62 12.19 -6.50 4.91
N THR A 63 11.91 -6.45 6.22
CA THR A 63 12.33 -7.49 7.18
C THR A 63 11.19 -8.08 8.02
N THR A 64 10.07 -7.38 8.18
CA THR A 64 8.95 -7.86 9.02
C THR A 64 7.64 -7.16 8.70
N GLU A 65 6.53 -7.80 9.05
CA GLU A 65 5.25 -7.10 9.19
C GLU A 65 5.29 -6.12 10.37
N VAL A 66 4.61 -4.99 10.23
CA VAL A 66 4.38 -4.00 11.29
C VAL A 66 2.88 -3.79 11.52
N PRO A 67 2.46 -3.54 12.77
CA PRO A 67 1.03 -3.51 13.12
C PRO A 67 0.29 -2.28 12.58
N LEU A 68 1.00 -1.21 12.25
CA LEU A 68 0.43 0.04 11.75
C LEU A 68 1.51 0.88 11.05
N CYS A 69 1.18 1.49 9.91
CA CYS A 69 2.02 2.50 9.28
C CYS A 69 1.17 3.63 8.65
N GLY A 70 1.30 4.86 9.18
CA GLY A 70 0.44 5.98 8.79
C GLY A 70 0.66 6.47 7.36
N HIS A 71 1.92 6.66 6.94
CA HIS A 71 2.22 7.21 5.61
C HIS A 71 1.89 6.21 4.49
N ALA A 72 2.17 4.92 4.69
CA ALA A 72 1.77 3.87 3.76
C ALA A 72 0.25 3.67 3.70
N THR A 73 -0.48 3.92 4.80
CA THR A 73 -1.96 3.98 4.78
C THR A 73 -2.45 5.13 3.90
N LEU A 74 -1.86 6.33 4.04
CA LEU A 74 -2.20 7.48 3.22
C LEU A 74 -1.89 7.24 1.73
N ALA A 75 -0.72 6.65 1.43
CA ALA A 75 -0.35 6.24 0.09
C ALA A 75 -1.36 5.23 -0.52
N SER A 76 -1.80 4.26 0.28
CA SER A 76 -2.79 3.26 -0.14
C SER A 76 -4.13 3.90 -0.50
N ALA A 77 -4.63 4.80 0.35
CA ALA A 77 -5.86 5.54 0.09
C ALA A 77 -5.77 6.37 -1.20
N HIS A 78 -4.64 7.03 -1.40
CA HIS A 78 -4.38 7.79 -2.63
C HIS A 78 -4.49 6.90 -3.89
N ILE A 79 -3.87 5.71 -3.90
CA ILE A 79 -3.96 4.77 -5.02
C ILE A 79 -5.38 4.25 -5.24
N LEU A 80 -6.12 3.93 -4.17
CA LEU A 80 -7.51 3.46 -4.30
C LEU A 80 -8.40 4.50 -5.00
N TRP A 81 -8.20 5.79 -4.71
CA TRP A 81 -8.90 6.87 -5.37
C TRP A 81 -8.38 7.20 -6.77
N GLU A 82 -7.07 7.17 -6.99
CA GLU A 82 -6.47 7.53 -8.28
C GLU A 82 -6.75 6.49 -9.36
N GLN A 83 -6.75 5.21 -8.98
CA GLN A 83 -7.04 4.09 -9.87
C GLN A 83 -8.54 3.74 -9.91
N ASN A 84 -9.40 4.57 -9.31
CA ASN A 84 -10.87 4.41 -9.28
C ASN A 84 -11.37 3.09 -8.66
N PHE A 85 -10.62 2.50 -7.72
CA PHE A 85 -11.13 1.39 -6.90
C PHE A 85 -12.24 1.85 -5.94
N VAL A 86 -12.15 3.10 -5.48
CA VAL A 86 -13.14 3.77 -4.63
C VAL A 86 -13.42 5.17 -5.20
N ASN A 87 -14.68 5.59 -5.16
CA ASN A 87 -15.04 6.96 -5.53
C ASN A 87 -14.44 7.95 -4.53
N LYS A 88 -13.85 9.06 -5.00
CA LYS A 88 -13.22 10.09 -4.15
C LYS A 88 -14.15 10.71 -3.10
N ASN A 89 -15.47 10.61 -3.28
CA ASN A 89 -16.47 11.13 -2.36
C ASN A 89 -17.04 10.07 -1.41
N MET A 90 -16.53 8.83 -1.46
CA MET A 90 -16.95 7.73 -0.60
C MET A 90 -15.84 7.37 0.39
N PRO A 91 -16.20 6.87 1.59
CA PRO A 91 -15.23 6.26 2.48
C PRO A 91 -14.60 5.02 1.83
N ILE A 92 -13.38 4.69 2.26
CA ILE A 92 -12.65 3.47 1.90
C ILE A 92 -13.01 2.36 2.88
#